data_AF-A0A8E6B684-F1
#
_entry.id   AF-A0A8E6B684-F1
#
_cell.length_a   1.000
_cell.length_b   1.000
_cell.length_c   1.000
_cell.angle_alpha   90.00
_cell.angle_beta   90.00
_cell.angle_gamma   90.00
#
_symmetry.space_group_name_H-M   'P 1'
#
loop_
_entity.id
_entity.type
_entity.pdbx_description
1 polymer ?
#
loop_
_entity_poly.entity_id
_entity_poly.type
_entity_poly.pdbx_seq_one_letter_code
_entity_poly.pdbx_strand_id
1 'polypeptide(L)'
;MDDLNRRAFLAAGAAAVTIPSLANAGEERDYPAPKYTPKRAKPSLKPQLVEDFVLFGHYDLEMVKKLLEKEPKLLNAAMDWGAGDWETALGGASHLGNHEIAEFLLSKGARIDIFAATSLGMLDVVKSMITIYPALIDAKGPHGIDLYMHARMGKDRAKLVLAYLQSVKPEPPKPEKKKEEPAKKPI
;
A
#
# COMPACT_ATOMS: atom_id res chain seq x y z
N MET A 1 38.41 -63.31 -33.95
CA MET A 1 38.86 -62.57 -32.76
C MET A 1 39.46 -61.26 -33.25
N ASP A 2 39.16 -60.19 -32.51
CA ASP A 2 39.76 -58.84 -32.59
C ASP A 2 38.92 -57.75 -33.27
N ASP A 3 37.90 -57.34 -32.50
CA ASP A 3 37.34 -55.99 -32.51
C ASP A 3 38.43 -54.96 -32.14
N LEU A 4 38.81 -54.11 -33.09
CA LEU A 4 39.62 -52.92 -32.86
C LEU A 4 38.73 -51.68 -32.97
N ASN A 5 38.13 -51.27 -31.85
CA ASN A 5 37.53 -49.95 -31.71
C ASN A 5 38.39 -49.09 -30.78
N ARG A 6 39.19 -48.19 -31.38
CA ARG A 6 40.06 -47.25 -30.66
C ARG A 6 39.36 -45.90 -30.49
N ARG A 7 39.05 -45.59 -29.22
CA ARG A 7 39.11 -44.26 -28.56
C ARG A 7 38.46 -43.05 -29.25
N ALA A 8 37.34 -42.61 -28.69
CA ALA A 8 36.98 -41.18 -28.56
C ALA A 8 36.45 -40.98 -27.12
N PHE A 9 37.29 -40.45 -26.23
CA PHE A 9 37.29 -39.07 -25.76
C PHE A 9 36.41 -38.83 -24.53
N LEU A 10 37.13 -38.50 -23.45
CA LEU A 10 36.73 -37.93 -22.17
C LEU A 10 35.70 -36.78 -22.25
N ALA A 11 35.06 -36.58 -21.09
CA ALA A 11 34.41 -35.36 -20.59
C ALA A 11 32.88 -35.27 -20.75
N ALA A 12 32.16 -36.03 -19.93
CA ALA A 12 30.83 -35.62 -19.48
C ALA A 12 30.99 -34.46 -18.48
N GLY A 13 31.13 -33.24 -19.00
CA GLY A 13 31.00 -32.02 -18.20
C GLY A 13 29.55 -31.88 -17.75
N ALA A 14 29.33 -31.78 -16.44
CA ALA A 14 28.04 -31.40 -15.90
C ALA A 14 27.67 -30.01 -16.44
N ALA A 15 26.76 -29.96 -17.41
CA ALA A 15 26.13 -28.71 -17.81
C ALA A 15 25.28 -28.26 -16.63
N ALA A 16 25.80 -27.31 -15.84
CA ALA A 16 24.99 -26.55 -14.90
C ALA A 16 23.93 -25.82 -15.72
N VAL A 17 22.70 -26.33 -15.73
CA VAL A 17 21.54 -25.60 -16.22
C VAL A 17 21.34 -24.46 -15.23
N THR A 18 21.90 -23.30 -15.56
CA THR A 18 21.51 -22.04 -14.92
C THR A 18 20.08 -21.76 -15.35
N ILE A 19 19.12 -22.16 -14.53
CA ILE A 19 17.75 -21.66 -14.64
C ILE A 19 17.86 -20.15 -14.40
N PRO A 20 17.61 -19.28 -15.39
CA PRO A 20 17.57 -17.86 -15.15
C PRO A 20 16.47 -17.61 -14.11
N SER A 21 16.81 -16.93 -13.02
CA SER A 21 15.80 -16.46 -12.08
C SER A 21 14.81 -15.59 -12.87
N LEU A 22 13.59 -16.07 -13.05
CA LEU A 22 12.49 -15.34 -13.72
C LEU A 22 11.96 -14.17 -12.88
N ALA A 23 12.62 -13.82 -11.78
CA ALA A 23 12.24 -12.67 -10.97
C ALA A 23 12.65 -11.37 -11.69
N ASN A 24 11.74 -10.84 -12.49
CA ASN A 24 11.82 -9.60 -13.26
C ASN A 24 12.58 -9.69 -14.58
N ALA A 25 12.01 -10.37 -15.57
CA ALA A 25 12.09 -9.85 -16.93
C ALA A 25 11.35 -8.50 -16.93
N GLY A 26 12.06 -7.41 -16.63
CA GLY A 26 11.45 -6.07 -16.63
C GLY A 26 10.87 -5.79 -18.01
N GLU A 27 9.62 -5.33 -18.05
CA GLU A 27 8.99 -4.88 -19.30
C GLU A 27 9.93 -3.90 -20.02
N GLU A 28 10.09 -4.11 -21.33
CA GLU A 28 10.88 -3.24 -22.18
C GLU A 28 10.20 -1.86 -22.20
N ARG A 29 10.96 -0.80 -21.90
CA ARG A 29 10.42 0.56 -21.87
C ARG A 29 10.05 0.98 -23.28
N ASP A 30 8.83 1.46 -23.49
CA ASP A 30 8.41 2.17 -24.70
C ASP A 30 8.70 3.68 -24.63
N TYR A 31 9.48 4.12 -23.62
CA TYR A 31 9.90 5.51 -23.39
C TYR A 31 11.41 5.62 -23.09
N PRO A 32 12.03 6.81 -23.34
CA PRO A 32 13.45 7.02 -23.08
C PRO A 32 13.86 6.79 -21.61
N ALA A 33 15.02 6.17 -21.39
CA ALA A 33 15.57 6.00 -20.05
C ALA A 33 15.96 7.35 -19.39
N PRO A 34 15.83 7.50 -18.06
CA PRO A 34 16.30 8.69 -17.35
C PRO A 34 17.80 8.92 -17.53
N LYS A 35 18.21 10.18 -17.67
CA LYS A 35 19.63 10.58 -17.79
C LYS A 35 20.46 10.38 -16.51
N TYR A 36 19.77 10.18 -15.38
CA TYR A 36 20.39 10.04 -14.06
C TYR A 36 20.05 8.69 -13.44
N THR A 37 21.08 7.97 -13.03
CA THR A 37 20.94 6.72 -12.28
C THR A 37 21.20 6.99 -10.79
N PRO A 38 20.18 6.88 -9.93
CA PRO A 38 20.37 7.12 -8.50
C PRO A 38 21.25 6.03 -7.88
N LYS A 39 22.24 6.46 -7.07
CA LYS A 39 23.03 5.55 -6.24
C LYS A 39 22.18 5.06 -5.07
N ARG A 40 22.01 3.75 -4.94
CA ARG A 40 21.36 3.13 -3.78
C ARG A 40 22.41 2.63 -2.80
N ALA A 41 22.62 3.37 -1.72
CA ALA A 41 23.63 3.01 -0.70
C ALA A 41 23.18 1.89 0.24
N LYS A 42 21.86 1.68 0.38
CA LYS A 42 21.26 0.67 1.24
C LYS A 42 20.21 -0.12 0.46
N PRO A 43 20.02 -1.42 0.76
CA PRO A 43 18.93 -2.19 0.17
C PRO A 43 17.57 -1.60 0.56
N SER A 44 16.56 -1.81 -0.29
CA SER A 44 15.17 -1.52 0.05
C SER A 44 14.71 -2.34 1.26
N LEU A 45 13.65 -1.88 1.92
CA LEU A 45 12.96 -2.69 2.92
C LEU A 45 12.45 -3.98 2.28
N LYS A 46 12.43 -5.07 3.05
CA LYS A 46 11.88 -6.34 2.59
C LYS A 46 10.37 -6.17 2.35
N PRO A 47 9.84 -6.50 1.16
CA PRO A 47 8.42 -6.29 0.85
C PRO A 47 7.49 -6.92 1.88
N GLN A 48 7.75 -8.16 2.29
CA GLN A 48 6.95 -8.86 3.30
C GLN A 48 6.91 -8.11 4.64
N LEU A 49 8.03 -7.49 5.03
CA LEU A 49 8.07 -6.72 6.28
C LEU A 49 7.25 -5.43 6.18
N VAL A 50 7.18 -4.81 5.00
CA VAL A 50 6.31 -3.65 4.76
C VAL A 50 4.85 -4.08 4.76
N GLU A 51 4.52 -5.19 4.10
CA GLU A 51 3.17 -5.76 4.04
C GLU A 51 2.67 -6.11 5.43
N ASP A 52 3.45 -6.86 6.21
CA ASP A 52 3.14 -7.20 7.61
C ASP A 52 2.89 -5.93 8.43
N PHE A 53 3.75 -4.92 8.31
CA PHE A 53 3.62 -3.68 9.08
C PHE A 53 2.36 -2.89 8.72
N VAL A 54 2.04 -2.77 7.44
CA VAL A 54 0.81 -2.10 6.98
C VAL A 54 -0.42 -2.89 7.44
N LEU A 55 -0.40 -4.23 7.32
CA LEU A 55 -1.49 -5.10 7.77
C LEU A 55 -1.73 -4.96 9.28
N PHE A 56 -0.69 -5.04 10.11
CA PHE A 56 -0.84 -4.82 11.56
C PHE A 56 -1.29 -3.40 11.91
N GLY A 57 -0.96 -2.40 11.08
CA GLY A 57 -1.45 -1.03 11.21
C GLY A 57 -2.97 -0.92 11.29
N HIS A 58 -3.70 -1.91 10.79
CA HIS A 58 -5.15 -1.95 10.86
C HIS A 58 -5.67 -2.30 12.26
N TYR A 59 -5.00 -3.18 13.01
CA TYR A 59 -5.61 -3.82 14.19
C TYR A 59 -4.68 -4.15 15.37
N ASP A 60 -3.37 -4.21 15.22
CA ASP A 60 -2.46 -4.72 16.25
C ASP A 60 -1.38 -3.70 16.63
N LEU A 61 -1.67 -2.91 17.66
CA LEU A 61 -0.74 -1.90 18.16
C LEU A 61 0.58 -2.50 18.67
N GLU A 62 0.54 -3.67 19.30
CA GLU A 62 1.73 -4.29 19.89
C GLU A 62 2.67 -4.82 18.80
N MET A 63 2.12 -5.40 17.74
CA MET A 63 2.90 -5.75 16.56
C MET A 63 3.43 -4.53 15.81
N VAL A 64 2.65 -3.45 15.69
CA VAL A 64 3.13 -2.17 15.13
C VAL A 64 4.33 -1.65 15.93
N LYS A 65 4.24 -1.61 17.26
CA LYS A 65 5.36 -1.19 18.14
C LYS A 65 6.59 -2.07 17.94
N LYS A 66 6.41 -3.39 17.98
CA LYS A 66 7.50 -4.37 17.86
C LYS A 66 8.22 -4.29 16.51
N LEU A 67 7.48 -4.19 15.42
CA LEU A 67 8.08 -4.09 14.08
C LEU A 67 8.78 -2.75 13.88
N LEU A 68 8.20 -1.65 14.38
CA LEU A 68 8.79 -0.33 14.28
C LEU A 68 10.07 -0.19 15.12
N GLU A 69 10.13 -0.81 16.29
CA GLU A 69 11.36 -0.90 17.09
C GLU A 69 12.46 -1.65 16.35
N LYS A 70 12.10 -2.76 15.68
CA LYS A 70 13.04 -3.58 14.90
C LYS A 70 13.55 -2.86 13.65
N GLU A 71 12.70 -2.12 12.94
CA GLU A 71 13.06 -1.38 11.73
C GLU A 71 12.32 -0.03 11.68
N PRO A 72 12.93 1.05 12.22
CA PRO A 72 12.29 2.37 12.31
C PRO A 72 11.88 2.98 10.97
N LYS A 73 12.47 2.54 9.85
CA LYS A 73 12.11 3.06 8.52
C LYS A 73 10.74 2.58 8.03
N LEU A 74 10.12 1.61 8.71
CA LEU A 74 8.76 1.17 8.42
C LEU A 74 7.72 2.28 8.62
N LEU A 75 8.01 3.27 9.47
CA LEU A 75 7.07 4.34 9.85
C LEU A 75 6.33 4.99 8.68
N ASN A 76 7.03 5.20 7.56
CA ASN A 76 6.49 5.81 6.35
C ASN A 76 6.60 4.87 5.14
N ALA A 77 6.80 3.57 5.37
CA ALA A 77 6.76 2.58 4.31
C ALA A 77 5.30 2.40 3.85
N ALA A 78 5.13 2.16 2.55
CA ALA A 78 3.83 1.95 1.93
C ALA A 78 3.84 0.64 1.13
N MET A 79 2.70 -0.05 1.13
CA MET A 79 2.43 -1.22 0.33
C MET A 79 1.53 -0.85 -0.86
N ASP A 80 1.84 -1.36 -2.04
CA ASP A 80 0.94 -1.29 -3.19
C ASP A 80 0.13 -2.59 -3.21
N TRP A 81 -1.16 -2.51 -2.91
CA TRP A 81 -2.06 -3.66 -2.95
C TRP A 81 -2.40 -4.08 -4.40
N GLY A 82 -1.89 -3.35 -5.39
CA GLY A 82 -2.07 -3.58 -6.82
C GLY A 82 -2.67 -2.37 -7.51
N ALA A 83 -2.28 -2.16 -8.77
CA ALA A 83 -2.79 -1.08 -9.62
C ALA A 83 -2.65 0.33 -9.02
N GLY A 84 -1.65 0.57 -8.16
CA GLY A 84 -1.40 1.86 -7.54
C GLY A 84 -2.21 2.13 -6.26
N ASP A 85 -2.75 1.08 -5.63
CA ASP A 85 -3.45 1.16 -4.35
C ASP A 85 -2.45 1.20 -3.18
N TRP A 86 -1.79 2.36 -3.03
CA TRP A 86 -0.74 2.57 -2.04
C TRP A 86 -1.28 2.85 -0.63
N GLU A 87 -0.76 2.14 0.36
CA GLU A 87 -1.19 2.29 1.75
C GLU A 87 -0.03 2.26 2.76
N THR A 88 -0.08 3.14 3.76
CA THR A 88 0.80 3.11 4.94
C THR A 88 0.07 2.50 6.14
N ALA A 89 0.80 2.11 7.20
CA ALA A 89 0.18 1.68 8.45
C ALA A 89 -0.76 2.74 9.06
N LEU A 90 -0.44 4.04 8.87
CA LEU A 90 -1.32 5.13 9.30
C LEU A 90 -2.61 5.15 8.46
N GLY A 91 -2.51 4.86 7.16
CA GLY A 91 -3.67 4.71 6.26
C GLY A 91 -4.62 3.61 6.74
N GLY A 92 -4.08 2.41 7.03
CA GLY A 92 -4.87 1.29 7.54
C GLY A 92 -5.55 1.59 8.87
N ALA A 93 -4.82 2.20 9.81
CA ALA A 93 -5.40 2.65 11.09
C ALA A 93 -6.52 3.66 10.89
N SER A 94 -6.33 4.60 9.95
CA SER A 94 -7.24 5.71 9.71
C SER A 94 -8.55 5.28 9.09
N HIS A 95 -8.52 4.40 8.08
CA HIS A 95 -9.73 3.94 7.42
C HIS A 95 -10.52 2.95 8.30
N LEU A 96 -9.91 2.33 9.32
CA LEU A 96 -10.62 1.53 10.33
C LEU A 96 -11.03 2.31 11.59
N GLY A 97 -10.67 3.59 11.70
CA GLY A 97 -10.97 4.39 12.89
C GLY A 97 -10.19 3.96 14.14
N ASN A 98 -9.03 3.32 13.96
CA ASN A 98 -8.18 2.85 15.04
C ASN A 98 -7.31 4.01 15.56
N HIS A 99 -7.92 4.88 16.36
CA HIS A 99 -7.28 6.10 16.85
C HIS A 99 -6.00 5.83 17.64
N GLU A 100 -5.94 4.72 18.41
CA GLU A 100 -4.78 4.39 19.23
C GLU A 100 -3.54 4.12 18.37
N ILE A 101 -3.67 3.32 17.31
CA ILE A 101 -2.57 3.06 16.37
C ILE A 101 -2.21 4.32 15.60
N ALA A 102 -3.21 5.07 15.12
CA ALA A 102 -2.97 6.30 14.37
C ALA A 102 -2.19 7.33 15.21
N GLU A 103 -2.61 7.57 16.46
CA GLU A 103 -1.93 8.48 17.38
C GLU A 103 -0.54 7.99 17.76
N PHE A 104 -0.36 6.68 17.97
CA PHE A 104 0.96 6.11 18.20
C PHE A 104 1.90 6.39 17.02
N LEU A 105 1.49 6.10 15.79
CA LEU A 105 2.29 6.34 14.58
C LEU A 105 2.61 7.83 14.41
N LEU A 106 1.62 8.71 14.63
CA LEU A 106 1.81 10.16 14.58
C LEU A 106 2.78 10.66 15.67
N SER A 107 2.74 10.09 16.88
CA SER A 107 3.69 10.40 17.96
C SER A 107 5.14 10.04 17.59
N LYS A 108 5.33 9.14 16.63
CA LYS A 108 6.64 8.76 16.08
C LYS A 108 7.04 9.59 14.85
N GLY A 109 6.18 10.50 14.39
CA GLY A 109 6.43 11.35 13.22
C GLY A 109 6.01 10.75 11.89
N ALA A 110 5.01 9.85 11.89
CA ALA A 110 4.37 9.43 10.64
C ALA A 110 3.83 10.65 9.87
N ARG A 111 3.97 10.63 8.54
CA ARG A 111 3.46 11.70 7.68
C ARG A 111 1.95 11.62 7.62
N ILE A 112 1.28 12.62 8.18
CA ILE A 112 -0.18 12.71 8.14
C ILE A 112 -0.66 13.10 6.73
N ASP A 113 -1.74 12.48 6.28
CA ASP A 113 -2.48 12.87 5.10
C ASP A 113 -3.90 13.37 5.47
N ILE A 114 -4.66 13.80 4.47
CA ILE A 114 -6.03 14.30 4.70
C ILE A 114 -6.98 13.20 5.21
N PHE A 115 -6.73 11.93 4.88
CA PHE A 115 -7.58 10.81 5.27
C PHE A 115 -7.44 10.51 6.77
N ALA A 116 -6.21 10.48 7.26
CA ALA A 116 -5.89 10.38 8.68
C ALA A 116 -6.38 11.60 9.47
N ALA A 117 -6.15 12.82 8.96
CA ALA A 117 -6.68 14.03 9.59
C ALA A 117 -8.22 13.99 9.69
N THR A 118 -8.87 13.42 8.67
CA THR A 118 -10.33 13.27 8.61
C THR A 118 -10.85 12.28 9.65
N SER A 119 -10.29 11.07 9.74
CA SER A 119 -10.70 10.08 10.75
C SER A 119 -10.40 10.53 12.17
N LEU A 120 -9.30 11.26 12.39
CA LEU A 120 -8.93 11.84 13.69
C LEU A 120 -9.70 13.10 14.06
N GLY A 121 -10.66 13.55 13.24
CA GLY A 121 -11.51 14.70 13.57
C GLY A 121 -10.79 16.04 13.58
N MET A 122 -9.67 16.17 12.87
CA MET A 122 -8.88 17.41 12.79
C MET A 122 -9.56 18.46 11.89
N LEU A 123 -10.69 19.00 12.35
CA LEU A 123 -11.58 19.85 11.56
C LEU A 123 -10.86 21.02 10.88
N ASP A 124 -10.05 21.77 11.62
CA ASP A 124 -9.41 22.97 11.09
C ASP A 124 -8.35 22.64 10.02
N VAL A 125 -7.67 21.49 10.17
CA VAL A 125 -6.73 20.98 9.17
C VAL A 125 -7.47 20.59 7.90
N VAL A 126 -8.53 19.78 8.01
CA VAL A 126 -9.32 19.33 6.86
C VAL A 126 -9.95 20.53 6.14
N LYS A 127 -10.52 21.49 6.88
CA LYS A 127 -11.03 22.75 6.33
C LYS A 127 -9.97 23.50 5.55
N SER A 128 -8.78 23.67 6.11
CA SER A 128 -7.69 24.39 5.48
C SER A 128 -7.24 23.71 4.19
N MET A 129 -7.07 22.38 4.22
CA MET A 129 -6.66 21.61 3.04
C MET A 129 -7.68 21.70 1.91
N ILE A 130 -8.97 21.53 2.20
CA ILE A 130 -10.03 21.61 1.18
C ILE A 130 -10.21 23.05 0.68
N THR A 131 -10.02 24.06 1.53
CA THR A 131 -10.07 25.47 1.11
C THR A 131 -8.97 25.79 0.10
N ILE A 132 -7.74 25.31 0.35
CA ILE A 132 -6.59 25.56 -0.54
C ILE A 132 -6.64 24.67 -1.79
N TYR A 133 -7.08 23.42 -1.64
CA TYR A 133 -7.14 22.42 -2.71
C TYR A 133 -8.54 21.79 -2.79
N PRO A 134 -9.51 22.46 -3.43
CA PRO A 134 -10.90 22.01 -3.45
C PRO A 134 -11.11 20.59 -4.01
N ALA A 135 -10.26 20.15 -4.94
CA ALA A 135 -10.33 18.81 -5.53
C ALA A 135 -10.14 17.68 -4.49
N LEU A 136 -9.57 17.97 -3.31
CA LEU A 136 -9.39 16.97 -2.25
C LEU A 136 -10.73 16.43 -1.70
N ILE A 137 -11.85 17.13 -1.88
CA ILE A 137 -13.18 16.61 -1.50
C ILE A 137 -13.52 15.29 -2.20
N ASP A 138 -12.94 15.07 -3.38
CA ASP A 138 -13.13 13.88 -4.22
C ASP A 138 -11.94 12.90 -4.17
N ALA A 139 -10.94 13.18 -3.33
CA ALA A 139 -9.77 12.33 -3.20
C ALA A 139 -10.13 10.93 -2.66
N LYS A 140 -9.41 9.92 -3.16
CA LYS A 140 -9.53 8.53 -2.72
C LYS A 140 -8.25 8.09 -2.03
N GLY A 141 -8.39 7.51 -0.86
CA GLY A 141 -7.31 6.86 -0.13
C GLY A 141 -7.18 5.39 -0.54
N PRO A 142 -6.50 4.58 0.29
CA PRO A 142 -6.41 3.14 0.10
C PRO A 142 -7.77 2.50 -0.16
N HIS A 143 -7.79 1.51 -1.05
CA HIS A 143 -8.97 0.74 -1.47
C HIS A 143 -10.10 1.60 -2.06
N GLY A 144 -9.79 2.80 -2.54
CA GLY A 144 -10.78 3.74 -3.05
C GLY A 144 -11.68 4.36 -1.98
N ILE A 145 -11.29 4.27 -0.70
CA ILE A 145 -12.07 4.80 0.43
C ILE A 145 -11.96 6.33 0.45
N ASP A 146 -13.08 7.03 0.50
CA ASP A 146 -13.13 8.50 0.51
C ASP A 146 -13.13 9.12 1.91
N LEU A 147 -13.11 10.45 1.93
CA LEU A 147 -13.14 11.24 3.16
C LEU A 147 -14.42 11.02 3.99
N TYR A 148 -15.57 10.79 3.36
CA TYR A 148 -16.82 10.54 4.10
C TYR A 148 -16.74 9.24 4.88
N MET A 149 -16.20 8.18 4.28
CA MET A 149 -15.98 6.92 4.96
C MET A 149 -14.94 7.05 6.08
N HIS A 150 -13.83 7.74 5.86
CA HIS A 150 -12.86 8.02 6.93
C HIS A 150 -13.51 8.77 8.11
N ALA A 151 -14.33 9.78 7.83
CA ALA A 151 -15.01 10.54 8.88
C ALA A 151 -16.02 9.68 9.64
N ARG A 152 -16.71 8.74 8.99
CA ARG A 152 -17.58 7.78 9.69
C ARG A 152 -16.80 6.81 10.58
N MET A 153 -15.67 6.33 10.09
CA MET A 153 -14.83 5.40 10.84
C MET A 153 -14.20 6.09 12.05
N GLY A 154 -13.95 7.41 11.96
CA GLY A 154 -13.60 8.26 13.10
C GLY A 154 -14.71 8.46 14.15
N LYS A 155 -15.94 8.02 13.88
CA LYS A 155 -17.10 8.07 14.80
C LYS A 155 -17.32 9.46 15.40
N ASP A 156 -17.57 9.56 16.70
CA ASP A 156 -17.85 10.82 17.40
C ASP A 156 -16.73 11.85 17.23
N ARG A 157 -15.47 11.41 17.17
CA ARG A 157 -14.30 12.27 16.99
C ARG A 157 -14.37 13.05 15.68
N ALA A 158 -14.82 12.41 14.61
CA ALA A 158 -14.89 12.98 13.29
C ALA A 158 -16.29 13.49 12.90
N LYS A 159 -17.25 13.55 13.84
CA LYS A 159 -18.62 14.01 13.58
C LYS A 159 -18.67 15.42 12.96
N LEU A 160 -17.86 16.35 13.48
CA LEU A 160 -17.80 17.71 12.93
C LEU A 160 -17.12 17.76 11.56
N VAL A 161 -16.15 16.88 11.31
CA VAL A 161 -15.54 16.74 9.99
C VAL A 161 -16.56 16.21 8.99
N LEU A 162 -17.31 15.17 9.35
CA LEU A 162 -18.37 14.63 8.49
C LEU A 162 -19.40 15.71 8.12
N ALA A 163 -19.87 16.47 9.11
CA ALA A 163 -20.82 17.56 8.88
C ALA A 163 -20.22 18.65 7.95
N TYR A 164 -18.94 18.98 8.14
CA TYR A 164 -18.26 19.92 7.24
C TYR A 164 -18.14 19.39 5.81
N LEU A 165 -17.67 18.15 5.62
CA LEU A 165 -17.57 17.54 4.29
C LEU A 165 -18.92 17.56 3.56
N GLN A 166 -20.01 17.19 4.26
CA GLN A 166 -21.37 17.21 3.72
C GLN A 166 -21.87 18.63 3.39
N SER A 167 -21.41 19.65 4.11
CA SER A 167 -21.71 21.05 3.80
C SER A 167 -20.96 21.57 2.56
N VAL A 168 -19.78 21.02 2.27
CA VAL A 168 -18.99 21.36 1.08
C VAL A 168 -19.56 20.65 -0.15
N LYS A 169 -19.83 19.35 -0.04
CA LYS A 169 -20.39 18.53 -1.10
C LYS A 169 -21.27 17.45 -0.47
N PRO A 170 -22.54 17.31 -0.91
CA PRO A 170 -23.35 16.18 -0.51
C PRO A 170 -22.66 14.88 -0.90
N GLU A 171 -22.74 13.90 -0.01
CA GLU A 171 -22.10 12.62 -0.25
C GLU A 171 -22.71 11.92 -1.46
N PRO A 172 -21.88 11.28 -2.31
CA PRO A 172 -22.39 10.48 -3.41
C PRO A 172 -23.29 9.35 -2.88
N PRO A 173 -24.33 8.96 -3.62
CA PRO A 173 -25.16 7.81 -3.26
C PRO A 173 -24.27 6.56 -3.17
N LYS A 174 -24.58 5.68 -2.21
CA LYS A 174 -23.88 4.39 -2.10
C LYS A 174 -24.01 3.65 -3.43
N PRO A 175 -22.92 3.03 -3.93
CA PRO A 175 -23.00 2.22 -5.13
C PRO A 175 -24.07 1.15 -4.93
N GLU A 176 -24.99 1.04 -5.89
CA GLU A 176 -25.96 -0.04 -5.89
C GLU A 176 -25.21 -1.37 -5.85
N LYS A 177 -25.62 -2.28 -4.95
CA LYS A 177 -25.07 -3.64 -4.95
C LYS A 177 -25.36 -4.24 -6.32
N LYS A 178 -24.34 -4.42 -7.16
CA LYS A 178 -24.47 -5.24 -8.37
C LYS A 178 -24.96 -6.61 -7.90
N LYS A 179 -26.16 -7.01 -8.34
CA LYS A 179 -26.63 -8.38 -8.17
C LYS A 179 -25.58 -9.26 -8.85
N GLU A 180 -24.92 -10.13 -8.10
CA GLU A 180 -24.07 -11.16 -8.68
C GLU A 180 -24.94 -11.96 -9.64
N GLU A 181 -24.63 -11.90 -10.94
CA GLU A 181 -25.24 -12.84 -11.89
C GLU A 181 -24.79 -14.25 -11.47
N PRO A 182 -25.73 -15.20 -11.33
CA PRO A 182 -25.37 -16.56 -10.98
C PRO A 182 -24.38 -17.09 -12.01
N ALA A 183 -23.24 -17.61 -11.54
CA ALA A 183 -22.21 -18.18 -12.38
C ALA A 183 -22.84 -19.12 -13.42
N LYS A 184 -22.66 -18.80 -14.70
CA LYS A 184 -23.09 -19.68 -15.80
C LYS A 184 -22.37 -21.01 -15.61
N LYS A 185 -23.13 -22.09 -15.40
CA LYS A 185 -22.56 -23.44 -15.37
C LYS A 185 -21.90 -23.71 -16.74
N PRO A 186 -20.68 -24.27 -16.77
CA PRO A 186 -20.08 -24.69 -18.03
C PRO A 186 -20.96 -25.75 -18.70
N ILE A 187 -21.12 -25.60 -20.02
CA ILE A 187 -21.83 -26.54 -20.92
C ILE A 187 -20.97 -27.78 -21.13
#